data_AF-A0A3E0EJ10-F1
#
_entry.id   AF-A0A3E0EJ10-F1
#
_cell.length_a   1.000
_cell.length_b   1.000
_cell.length_c   1.000
_cell.angle_alpha   90.00
_cell.angle_beta   90.00
_cell.angle_gamma   90.00
#
_symmetry.space_group_name_H-M   'P 1'
#
loop_
_entity.id
_entity.type
_entity.pdbx_description
1 polymer ?
#
loop_
_entity_poly.entity_id
_entity_poly.type
_entity_poly.pdbx_seq_one_letter_code
_entity_poly.pdbx_strand_id
1 'polypeptide(L)'
;MEETISKIHGKYDKKISLLIAILLILSAGVIFLKNVFTNVINLVLIFLFLFFCISKIRYNDGLFNFSRNGGKKIFVITVFIIIHFCFLFLLRGDNDKPTFTIFWYIAFIFCLFLSKPILDLAVKYFATIVLWIVIFALLNYIVSLLGISLPYITFMASTRDTTYYIYPGTVRLHGQNYDVFGREAFRLSGIFPEPSMFGLVCTFVIYSKAFINNKFKNAIIVIGVILSMSMGAIITLCGYVFFELKSTRQKIFVFLSISIILLLAFVSLPQEIVARFVLDKFSGDALEARTTLDFSGFYNNYLDHISISQLLIGEGVSVLDNYDFIVSDYRGLFIKFGSLGIGLYFLWLWSNIKKSSWNNTFLVAFIFLIIFLHRSWFLLSFIFMFFIYYISFAQNKIKSNKIYL
;
A
#
# COMPACT_ATOMS: atom_id res chain seq x y z
N MET A 1 -4.10 42.67 -6.36
CA MET A 1 -3.10 41.98 -5.51
C MET A 1 -3.63 40.65 -4.99
N GLU A 2 -4.82 40.60 -4.39
CA GLU A 2 -5.43 39.36 -3.87
C GLU A 2 -5.70 38.28 -4.93
N GLU A 3 -6.16 38.65 -6.13
CA GLU A 3 -6.39 37.68 -7.22
C GLU A 3 -5.08 37.03 -7.70
N THR A 4 -3.99 37.81 -7.74
CA THR A 4 -2.65 37.34 -8.08
C THR A 4 -2.12 36.38 -7.01
N ILE A 5 -2.30 36.72 -5.73
CA ILE A 5 -1.93 35.87 -4.58
C ILE A 5 -2.72 34.54 -4.61
N SER A 6 -4.04 34.59 -4.87
CA SER A 6 -4.89 33.40 -5.02
C SER A 6 -4.45 32.48 -6.17
N LYS A 7 -4.14 33.05 -7.34
CA LYS A 7 -3.63 32.29 -8.50
C LYS A 7 -2.27 31.67 -8.23
N ILE A 8 -1.37 32.37 -7.54
CA ILE A 8 -0.05 31.86 -7.15
C ILE A 8 -0.19 30.69 -6.17
N HIS A 9 -1.05 30.79 -5.16
CA HIS A 9 -1.31 29.71 -4.21
C HIS A 9 -1.83 28.44 -4.89
N GLY A 10 -2.77 28.57 -5.83
CA GLY A 10 -3.28 27.43 -6.59
C GLY A 10 -2.22 26.70 -7.41
N LYS A 11 -1.16 27.40 -7.87
CA LYS A 11 -0.07 26.79 -8.65
C LYS A 11 0.86 25.94 -7.78
N TYR A 12 1.24 26.42 -6.60
CA TYR A 12 2.10 25.65 -5.67
C TYR A 12 1.38 24.41 -5.13
N ASP A 13 0.10 24.53 -4.80
CA ASP A 13 -0.71 23.41 -4.32
C ASP A 13 -0.73 22.27 -5.34
N LYS A 14 -0.97 22.58 -6.62
CA LYS A 14 -0.93 21.58 -7.70
C LYS A 14 0.43 20.87 -7.79
N LYS A 15 1.54 21.60 -7.68
CA LYS A 15 2.89 21.02 -7.76
C LYS A 15 3.19 20.11 -6.57
N ILE A 16 2.89 20.56 -5.35
CA ILE A 16 3.10 19.79 -4.13
C ILE A 16 2.23 18.52 -4.17
N SER A 17 0.96 18.65 -4.54
CA SER A 17 0.05 17.51 -4.67
C SER A 17 0.51 16.50 -5.71
N LEU A 18 1.01 16.95 -6.86
CA LEU A 18 1.54 16.06 -7.89
C LEU A 18 2.79 15.33 -7.40
N LEU A 19 3.68 16.04 -6.70
CA LEU A 19 4.90 15.44 -6.15
C LEU A 19 4.60 14.40 -5.07
N ILE A 20 3.62 14.66 -4.19
CA ILE A 20 3.12 13.65 -3.25
C ILE A 20 2.58 12.44 -4.00
N ALA A 21 1.77 12.64 -5.04
CA ALA A 21 1.23 11.55 -5.84
C ALA A 21 2.33 10.67 -6.46
N ILE A 22 3.40 11.30 -6.97
CA ILE A 22 4.58 10.59 -7.51
C ILE A 22 5.28 9.83 -6.37
N LEU A 23 5.56 10.47 -5.24
CA LEU A 23 6.20 9.82 -4.08
C LEU A 23 5.38 8.63 -3.56
N LEU A 24 4.04 8.71 -3.57
CA LEU A 24 3.17 7.60 -3.19
C LEU A 24 3.35 6.41 -4.14
N ILE A 25 3.35 6.64 -5.46
CA ILE A 25 3.60 5.59 -6.45
C ILE A 25 4.97 4.96 -6.26
N LEU A 26 6.02 5.77 -6.06
CA LEU A 26 7.39 5.31 -5.86
C LEU A 26 7.56 4.49 -4.58
N SER A 27 6.91 4.90 -3.50
CA SER A 27 6.93 4.18 -2.24
C SER A 27 6.21 2.82 -2.29
N ALA A 28 5.37 2.62 -3.31
CA ALA A 28 4.81 1.31 -3.63
C ALA A 28 5.79 0.44 -4.46
N GLY A 29 7.07 0.80 -4.57
CA GLY A 29 8.13 -0.11 -5.01
C GLY A 29 8.16 -0.41 -6.52
N VAL A 30 7.90 0.58 -7.38
CA VAL A 30 7.90 0.43 -8.85
C VAL A 30 9.14 -0.31 -9.39
N ILE A 31 8.93 -1.39 -10.18
CA ILE A 31 10.01 -2.29 -10.64
C ILE A 31 11.05 -1.59 -11.50
N PHE A 32 10.62 -0.72 -12.43
CA PHE A 32 11.51 0.03 -13.34
C PHE A 32 12.55 0.86 -12.61
N LEU A 33 12.30 1.06 -11.33
CA LEU A 33 13.08 1.85 -10.43
C LEU A 33 13.65 0.94 -9.32
N LYS A 34 14.19 -0.25 -9.57
CA LYS A 34 14.85 -1.03 -8.51
C LYS A 34 16.39 -0.91 -8.45
N ASN A 35 17.00 -0.05 -9.27
CA ASN A 35 18.47 0.11 -9.35
C ASN A 35 18.99 1.35 -8.59
N VAL A 36 20.31 1.50 -8.46
CA VAL A 36 21.00 2.66 -7.84
C VAL A 36 20.47 4.01 -8.37
N PHE A 37 20.07 4.07 -9.63
CA PHE A 37 19.49 5.27 -10.24
C PHE A 37 18.18 5.71 -9.55
N THR A 38 17.40 4.77 -9.03
CA THR A 38 16.18 5.06 -8.27
C THR A 38 16.47 5.69 -6.94
N ASN A 39 17.50 5.21 -6.27
CA ASN A 39 17.89 5.73 -4.99
C ASN A 39 18.19 7.23 -5.12
N VAL A 40 18.88 7.61 -6.19
CA VAL A 40 19.12 9.01 -6.56
C VAL A 40 17.81 9.73 -6.92
N ILE A 41 16.96 9.16 -7.77
CA ILE A 41 15.68 9.77 -8.16
C ILE A 41 14.77 10.02 -6.94
N ASN A 42 14.63 9.04 -6.05
CA ASN A 42 13.85 9.15 -4.83
C ASN A 42 14.40 10.26 -3.94
N LEU A 43 15.72 10.32 -3.74
CA LEU A 43 16.37 11.40 -3.00
C LEU A 43 16.10 12.77 -3.61
N VAL A 44 16.25 12.91 -4.93
CA VAL A 44 15.98 14.15 -5.66
C VAL A 44 14.52 14.56 -5.51
N LEU A 45 13.58 13.62 -5.65
CA LEU A 45 12.15 13.92 -5.52
C LEU A 45 11.77 14.29 -4.09
N ILE A 46 12.37 13.65 -3.09
CA ILE A 46 12.16 13.99 -1.68
C ILE A 46 12.78 15.35 -1.38
N PHE A 47 13.97 15.64 -1.90
CA PHE A 47 14.58 16.97 -1.77
C PHE A 47 13.75 18.06 -2.43
N LEU A 48 13.25 17.82 -3.64
CA LEU A 48 12.32 18.73 -4.32
C LEU A 48 11.05 18.93 -3.48
N PHE A 49 10.53 17.87 -2.86
CA PHE A 49 9.34 17.95 -2.02
C PHE A 49 9.58 18.79 -0.79
N LEU A 50 10.70 18.57 -0.11
CA LEU A 50 11.14 19.37 1.02
C LEU A 50 11.35 20.83 0.62
N PHE A 51 12.03 21.07 -0.51
CA PHE A 51 12.27 22.41 -1.04
C PHE A 51 10.96 23.15 -1.33
N PHE A 52 9.99 22.52 -1.97
CA PHE A 52 8.69 23.14 -2.24
C PHE A 52 7.88 23.38 -0.96
N CYS A 53 7.92 22.45 -0.01
CA CYS A 53 7.31 22.65 1.30
C CYS A 53 7.94 23.87 2.00
N ILE A 54 9.26 23.91 2.15
CA ILE A 54 10.02 25.00 2.79
C ILE A 54 9.80 26.34 2.08
N SER A 55 9.85 26.35 0.75
CA SER A 55 9.60 27.55 -0.05
C SER A 55 8.21 28.10 0.19
N LYS A 56 7.20 27.22 0.27
CA LYS A 56 5.82 27.63 0.52
C LYS A 56 5.62 28.08 1.98
N ILE A 57 6.36 27.52 2.94
CA ILE A 57 6.38 27.96 4.35
C ILE A 57 6.95 29.38 4.45
N ARG A 58 8.09 29.65 3.80
CA ARG A 58 8.71 30.99 3.79
C ARG A 58 7.83 32.05 3.12
N TYR A 59 6.99 31.65 2.18
CA TYR A 59 6.12 32.58 1.44
C TYR A 59 4.74 32.78 2.07
N ASN A 60 4.38 32.01 3.13
CA ASN A 60 3.02 31.98 3.64
C ASN A 60 2.96 31.61 5.13
N ASP A 61 2.60 32.57 5.99
CA ASP A 61 2.43 32.39 7.44
C ASP A 61 1.34 31.36 7.81
N GLY A 62 0.48 30.93 6.88
CA GLY A 62 -0.69 30.09 7.15
C GLY A 62 -0.60 28.61 6.80
N LEU A 63 0.56 28.09 6.38
CA LEU A 63 0.67 26.73 5.82
C LEU A 63 0.57 25.64 6.89
N PHE A 64 1.22 25.87 8.04
CA PHE A 64 1.13 24.99 9.19
C PHE A 64 0.03 25.48 10.12
N ASN A 65 -1.17 24.91 9.96
CA ASN A 65 -2.21 25.06 10.97
C ASN A 65 -1.89 24.18 12.20
N PHE A 66 -0.86 24.56 12.95
CA PHE A 66 -0.38 23.87 14.15
C PHE A 66 -1.42 23.87 15.29
N SER A 67 -2.50 24.66 15.16
CA SER A 67 -3.56 24.80 16.16
C SER A 67 -4.52 23.59 16.24
N ARG A 68 -4.44 22.63 15.31
CA ARG A 68 -5.26 21.41 15.41
C ARG A 68 -4.60 20.40 16.34
N ASN A 69 -5.11 20.32 17.58
CA ASN A 69 -4.75 19.37 18.66
C ASN A 69 -4.67 17.85 18.27
N GLY A 70 -4.96 17.45 17.03
CA GLY A 70 -4.68 16.10 16.51
C GLY A 70 -3.29 15.96 15.86
N GLY A 71 -2.80 17.00 15.19
CA GLY A 71 -1.54 16.96 14.44
C GLY A 71 -0.32 16.81 15.36
N LYS A 72 -0.32 17.48 16.52
CA LYS A 72 0.78 17.40 17.50
C LYS A 72 1.01 15.98 18.02
N LYS A 73 -0.05 15.22 18.34
CA LYS A 73 0.07 13.84 18.86
C LYS A 73 0.52 12.87 17.78
N ILE A 74 -0.05 12.97 16.57
CA ILE A 74 0.37 12.14 15.43
C ILE A 74 1.82 12.45 15.05
N PHE A 75 2.23 13.72 15.09
CA PHE A 75 3.61 14.14 14.88
C PHE A 75 4.55 13.53 15.92
N VAL A 76 4.25 13.65 17.22
CA VAL A 76 5.09 13.08 18.29
C VAL A 76 5.24 11.57 18.12
N ILE A 77 4.16 10.84 17.84
CA ILE A 77 4.22 9.39 17.63
C ILE A 77 5.01 9.06 16.35
N THR A 78 4.83 9.82 15.28
CA THR A 78 5.58 9.62 14.02
C THR A 78 7.07 9.90 14.23
N VAL A 79 7.43 10.93 14.99
CA VAL A 79 8.82 11.21 15.38
C VAL A 79 9.37 10.08 16.24
N PHE A 80 8.59 9.55 17.19
CA PHE A 80 9.02 8.42 18.02
C PHE A 80 9.20 7.15 17.20
N ILE A 81 8.33 6.91 16.22
CA ILE A 81 8.47 5.88 15.20
C ILE A 81 9.79 6.07 14.43
N ILE A 82 10.05 7.28 13.91
CA ILE A 82 11.31 7.57 13.21
C ILE A 82 12.50 7.31 14.10
N ILE A 83 12.49 7.79 15.34
CA ILE A 83 13.60 7.59 16.27
C ILE A 83 13.80 6.11 16.54
N HIS A 84 12.72 5.34 16.77
CA HIS A 84 12.79 3.90 17.00
C HIS A 84 13.34 3.15 15.77
N PHE A 85 12.86 3.48 14.56
CA PHE A 85 13.37 2.90 13.32
C PHE A 85 14.83 3.31 13.08
N CYS A 86 15.18 4.60 13.20
CA CYS A 86 16.55 5.10 13.07
C CYS A 86 17.49 4.42 14.09
N PHE A 87 17.04 4.25 15.33
CA PHE A 87 17.81 3.57 16.38
C PHE A 87 18.08 2.10 15.99
N LEU A 88 17.06 1.39 15.53
CA LEU A 88 17.20 0.00 15.07
C LEU A 88 18.09 -0.12 13.82
N PHE A 89 17.97 0.82 12.87
CA PHE A 89 18.79 0.85 11.67
C PHE A 89 20.26 1.20 11.97
N LEU A 90 20.51 2.21 12.81
CA LEU A 90 21.87 2.71 13.07
C LEU A 90 22.68 1.80 14.00
N LEU A 91 22.04 1.14 14.98
CA LEU A 91 22.77 0.36 15.99
C LEU A 91 22.92 -1.13 15.66
N ARG A 92 22.08 -1.68 14.78
CA ARG A 92 22.10 -3.13 14.47
C ARG A 92 22.62 -3.47 13.07
N GLY A 93 23.38 -2.55 12.45
CA GLY A 93 24.34 -2.87 11.39
C GLY A 93 23.77 -3.04 9.98
N ASP A 94 22.61 -2.44 9.68
CA ASP A 94 22.09 -2.41 8.31
C ASP A 94 22.76 -1.28 7.53
N ASN A 95 23.91 -1.53 6.89
CA ASN A 95 24.69 -0.46 6.26
C ASN A 95 24.14 0.01 4.90
N ASP A 96 23.33 -0.79 4.19
CA ASP A 96 23.01 -0.53 2.77
C ASP A 96 21.57 -0.08 2.48
N LYS A 97 20.59 -0.44 3.33
CA LYS A 97 19.15 -0.12 3.15
C LYS A 97 18.55 1.00 4.04
N PRO A 98 19.22 1.56 5.07
CA PRO A 98 18.55 2.38 6.10
C PRO A 98 18.13 3.77 5.60
N THR A 99 18.76 4.27 4.54
CA THR A 99 18.58 5.64 4.06
C THR A 99 17.15 5.89 3.56
N PHE A 100 16.55 4.98 2.78
CA PHE A 100 15.28 5.25 2.10
C PHE A 100 14.07 5.33 3.03
N THR A 101 13.98 4.45 4.02
CA THR A 101 12.81 4.41 4.92
C THR A 101 12.71 5.70 5.73
N ILE A 102 13.86 6.25 6.17
CA ILE A 102 13.91 7.53 6.89
C ILE A 102 13.34 8.66 6.03
N PHE A 103 13.72 8.73 4.75
CA PHE A 103 13.20 9.74 3.85
C PHE A 103 11.69 9.61 3.61
N TRP A 104 11.16 8.38 3.57
CA TRP A 104 9.71 8.14 3.50
C TRP A 104 8.98 8.69 4.72
N TYR A 105 9.51 8.46 5.92
CA TYR A 105 8.92 9.01 7.13
C TYR A 105 9.05 10.54 7.21
N ILE A 106 10.17 11.12 6.77
CA ILE A 106 10.32 12.57 6.66
C ILE A 106 9.25 13.13 5.71
N ALA A 107 9.09 12.56 4.51
CA ALA A 107 8.05 12.96 3.58
C ALA A 107 6.64 12.86 4.19
N PHE A 108 6.40 11.79 4.96
CA PHE A 108 5.16 11.61 5.70
C PHE A 108 4.91 12.65 6.77
N ILE A 109 5.93 13.01 7.57
CA ILE A 109 5.84 14.08 8.56
C ILE A 109 5.35 15.37 7.92
N PHE A 110 5.92 15.76 6.78
CA PHE A 110 5.47 16.95 6.05
C PHE A 110 4.01 16.82 5.62
N CYS A 111 3.57 15.64 5.17
CA CYS A 111 2.17 15.40 4.82
C CYS A 111 1.19 15.61 5.99
N LEU A 112 1.60 15.32 7.24
CA LEU A 112 0.77 15.53 8.44
C LEU A 112 0.37 17.00 8.64
N PHE A 113 1.13 17.90 8.03
CA PHE A 113 0.98 19.33 8.17
C PHE A 113 0.30 20.01 6.98
N LEU A 114 0.08 19.28 5.88
CA LEU A 114 -0.53 19.84 4.69
C LEU A 114 -2.02 20.07 4.89
N SER A 115 -2.54 21.08 4.20
CA SER A 115 -3.97 21.37 4.21
C SER A 115 -4.76 20.29 3.47
N LYS A 116 -6.00 20.07 3.89
CA LYS A 116 -6.90 19.08 3.26
C LYS A 116 -7.01 19.25 1.72
N PRO A 117 -7.15 20.45 1.15
CA PRO A 117 -7.23 20.62 -0.31
C PRO A 117 -6.01 20.06 -1.05
N ILE A 118 -4.80 20.22 -0.51
CA ILE A 118 -3.56 19.69 -1.09
C ILE A 118 -3.58 18.16 -1.05
N LEU A 119 -4.00 17.58 0.08
CA LEU A 119 -4.09 16.12 0.24
C LEU A 119 -5.16 15.52 -0.69
N ASP A 120 -6.35 16.14 -0.78
CA ASP A 120 -7.42 15.73 -1.69
C ASP A 120 -6.97 15.78 -3.16
N LEU A 121 -6.24 16.83 -3.54
CA LEU A 121 -5.68 16.97 -4.87
C LEU A 121 -4.56 15.95 -5.14
N ALA A 122 -3.73 15.63 -4.13
CA ALA A 122 -2.70 14.60 -4.25
C ALA A 122 -3.32 13.22 -4.49
N VAL A 123 -4.38 12.88 -3.74
CA VAL A 123 -5.14 11.63 -3.95
C VAL A 123 -5.75 11.56 -5.33
N LYS A 124 -6.30 12.66 -5.86
CA LYS A 124 -6.84 12.71 -7.22
C LYS A 124 -5.76 12.46 -8.28
N TYR A 125 -4.60 13.10 -8.16
CA TYR A 125 -3.48 12.84 -9.08
C TYR A 125 -2.99 11.41 -8.97
N PHE A 126 -2.79 10.91 -7.75
CA PHE A 126 -2.40 9.52 -7.50
C PHE A 126 -3.38 8.54 -8.15
N ALA A 127 -4.68 8.69 -7.89
CA ALA A 127 -5.72 7.85 -8.48
C ALA A 127 -5.74 7.91 -10.00
N THR A 128 -5.45 9.08 -10.58
CA THR A 128 -5.36 9.24 -12.04
C THR A 128 -4.15 8.50 -12.61
N ILE A 129 -3.00 8.56 -11.94
CA ILE A 129 -1.80 7.79 -12.33
C ILE A 129 -2.09 6.29 -12.25
N VAL A 130 -2.67 5.82 -11.13
CA VAL A 130 -3.05 4.41 -10.96
C VAL A 130 -4.02 3.97 -12.05
N LEU A 131 -5.04 4.78 -12.38
CA LEU A 131 -5.98 4.46 -13.46
C LEU A 131 -5.27 4.21 -14.79
N TRP A 132 -4.30 5.06 -15.16
CA TRP A 132 -3.52 4.84 -16.37
C TRP A 132 -2.70 3.56 -16.31
N ILE A 133 -2.07 3.25 -15.17
CA ILE A 133 -1.35 1.99 -14.95
C ILE A 133 -2.29 0.79 -15.15
N VAL A 134 -3.52 0.84 -14.60
CA VAL A 134 -4.51 -0.22 -14.79
C VAL A 134 -4.90 -0.36 -16.26
N ILE A 135 -5.14 0.75 -16.96
CA ILE A 135 -5.48 0.74 -18.40
C ILE A 135 -4.38 0.07 -19.21
N PHE A 136 -3.11 0.45 -19.02
CA PHE A 136 -1.99 -0.18 -19.73
C PHE A 136 -1.85 -1.67 -19.41
N ALA A 137 -2.03 -2.05 -18.14
CA ALA A 137 -2.00 -3.45 -17.72
C ALA A 137 -3.13 -4.27 -18.37
N LEU A 138 -4.34 -3.71 -18.45
CA LEU A 138 -5.50 -4.35 -19.11
C LEU A 138 -5.32 -4.48 -20.61
N LEU A 139 -4.76 -3.46 -21.27
CA LEU A 139 -4.47 -3.52 -22.70
C LEU A 139 -3.47 -4.65 -23.00
N ASN A 140 -2.39 -4.76 -22.22
CA ASN A 140 -1.45 -5.88 -22.37
C ASN A 140 -2.14 -7.23 -22.14
N TYR A 141 -2.96 -7.34 -21.09
CA TYR A 141 -3.70 -8.57 -20.81
C TYR A 141 -4.62 -8.99 -21.96
N ILE A 142 -5.37 -8.05 -22.56
CA ILE A 142 -6.23 -8.31 -23.72
C ILE A 142 -5.39 -8.76 -24.92
N VAL A 143 -4.28 -8.06 -25.22
CA VAL A 143 -3.39 -8.41 -26.35
C VAL A 143 -2.79 -9.81 -26.18
N SER A 144 -2.37 -10.17 -24.96
CA SER A 144 -1.89 -11.52 -24.63
C SER A 144 -2.97 -12.58 -24.79
N LEU A 145 -4.21 -12.31 -24.38
CA LEU A 145 -5.33 -13.23 -24.57
C LEU A 145 -5.66 -13.47 -26.06
N LEU A 146 -5.45 -12.46 -26.92
CA LEU A 146 -5.57 -12.60 -28.36
C LEU A 146 -4.43 -13.44 -28.98
N GLY A 147 -3.41 -13.80 -28.20
CA GLY A 147 -2.23 -14.54 -28.67
C GLY A 147 -1.22 -13.67 -29.41
N ILE A 148 -1.30 -12.35 -29.27
CA ILE A 148 -0.36 -11.41 -29.90
C ILE A 148 0.82 -11.22 -28.95
N SER A 149 2.03 -11.53 -29.42
CA SER A 149 3.26 -11.29 -28.66
C SER A 149 3.64 -9.81 -28.68
N LEU A 150 3.70 -9.19 -27.50
CA LEU A 150 4.24 -7.85 -27.34
C LEU A 150 5.74 -7.91 -27.09
N PRO A 151 6.54 -6.95 -27.60
CA PRO A 151 7.95 -6.86 -27.26
C PRO A 151 8.09 -6.58 -25.76
N TYR A 152 9.03 -7.28 -25.13
CA TYR A 152 9.33 -7.12 -23.72
C TYR A 152 10.84 -7.15 -23.45
N ILE A 153 11.23 -6.59 -22.30
CA ILE A 153 12.58 -6.69 -21.76
C ILE A 153 12.54 -7.61 -20.54
N THR A 154 13.51 -8.50 -20.41
CA THR A 154 13.67 -9.33 -19.21
C THR A 154 14.51 -8.61 -18.16
N PHE A 155 14.04 -8.61 -16.92
CA PHE A 155 14.79 -8.10 -15.77
C PHE A 155 14.82 -9.17 -14.68
N MET A 156 16.01 -9.62 -14.28
CA MET A 156 16.17 -10.58 -13.19
C MET A 156 16.40 -9.82 -11.89
N ALA A 157 15.54 -10.02 -10.89
CA ALA A 157 15.74 -9.40 -9.59
C ALA A 157 16.82 -10.15 -8.81
N SER A 158 17.87 -9.44 -8.43
CA SER A 158 19.02 -9.96 -7.68
C SER A 158 18.69 -10.63 -6.35
N THR A 159 17.51 -10.36 -5.77
CA THR A 159 17.16 -10.77 -4.41
C THR A 159 16.18 -11.94 -4.33
N ARG A 160 15.68 -12.48 -5.46
CA ARG A 160 14.54 -13.42 -5.43
C ARG A 160 14.56 -14.50 -6.51
N ASP A 161 15.62 -14.64 -7.30
CA ASP A 161 15.65 -15.51 -8.49
C ASP A 161 14.38 -15.41 -9.36
N THR A 162 13.78 -14.21 -9.38
CA THR A 162 12.53 -13.95 -10.08
C THR A 162 12.81 -13.12 -11.30
N THR A 163 12.32 -13.62 -12.44
CA THR A 163 12.39 -12.90 -13.71
C THR A 163 11.12 -12.08 -13.92
N TYR A 164 11.29 -10.84 -14.34
CA TYR A 164 10.23 -9.92 -14.71
C TYR A 164 10.25 -9.69 -16.22
N TYR A 165 9.07 -9.71 -16.84
CA TYR A 165 8.87 -9.32 -18.23
C TYR A 165 8.27 -7.92 -18.27
N ILE A 166 9.06 -6.98 -18.74
CA ILE A 166 8.75 -5.56 -18.83
C ILE A 166 8.14 -5.28 -20.19
N TYR A 167 6.86 -4.93 -20.20
CA TYR A 167 6.12 -4.49 -21.39
C TYR A 167 5.90 -2.97 -21.33
N PRO A 168 5.52 -2.32 -22.44
CA PRO A 168 5.13 -0.92 -22.42
C PRO A 168 4.03 -0.63 -21.38
N GLY A 169 4.37 0.12 -20.32
CA GLY A 169 3.43 0.56 -19.28
C GLY A 169 3.04 -0.48 -18.23
N THR A 170 3.56 -1.71 -18.27
CA THR A 170 3.26 -2.75 -17.27
C THR A 170 4.37 -3.79 -17.19
N VAL A 171 4.40 -4.52 -16.09
CA VAL A 171 5.33 -5.61 -15.82
C VAL A 171 4.53 -6.86 -15.51
N ARG A 172 5.08 -8.01 -15.90
CA ARG A 172 4.57 -9.35 -15.62
C ARG A 172 5.64 -10.14 -14.87
N LEU A 173 5.26 -10.75 -13.76
CA LEU A 173 6.15 -11.63 -12.99
C LEU A 173 6.14 -13.03 -13.60
N HIS A 174 7.33 -13.63 -13.82
CA HIS A 174 7.46 -14.99 -14.32
C HIS A 174 6.78 -16.00 -13.37
N GLY A 175 6.20 -17.07 -13.93
CA GLY A 175 5.52 -18.12 -13.16
C GLY A 175 4.10 -17.79 -12.68
N GLN A 176 3.56 -16.61 -13.04
CA GLN A 176 2.19 -16.18 -12.69
C GLN A 176 1.19 -16.30 -13.85
N ASN A 177 1.52 -17.17 -14.80
CA ASN A 177 0.70 -17.45 -15.97
C ASN A 177 -0.22 -18.63 -15.65
N TYR A 178 -1.42 -18.59 -16.21
CA TYR A 178 -2.41 -19.65 -16.10
C TYR A 178 -3.16 -19.74 -17.43
N ASP A 179 -3.62 -20.93 -17.76
CA ASP A 179 -4.39 -21.16 -18.98
C ASP A 179 -5.87 -20.87 -18.73
N VAL A 180 -6.50 -20.11 -19.63
CA VAL A 180 -7.93 -19.86 -19.67
C VAL A 180 -8.43 -20.19 -21.08
N PHE A 181 -9.09 -21.34 -21.22
CA PHE A 181 -9.62 -21.82 -22.51
C PHE A 181 -8.56 -21.96 -23.62
N GLY A 182 -7.37 -22.46 -23.30
CA GLY A 182 -6.26 -22.63 -24.25
C GLY A 182 -5.52 -21.32 -24.58
N ARG A 183 -5.70 -20.28 -23.75
CA ARG A 183 -5.06 -18.97 -23.91
C ARG A 183 -4.28 -18.62 -22.66
N GLU A 184 -3.08 -18.10 -22.85
CA GLU A 184 -2.22 -17.69 -21.75
C GLU A 184 -2.75 -16.40 -21.11
N ALA A 185 -3.30 -16.54 -19.90
CA ALA A 185 -3.64 -15.44 -19.02
C ALA A 185 -2.56 -15.25 -17.95
N PHE A 186 -2.52 -14.07 -17.34
CA PHE A 186 -1.58 -13.78 -16.26
C PHE A 186 -2.20 -12.85 -15.20
N ARG A 187 -1.57 -12.79 -14.02
CA ARG A 187 -2.01 -11.90 -12.95
C ARG A 187 -1.53 -10.48 -13.20
N LEU A 188 -2.42 -9.50 -13.09
CA LEU A 188 -2.04 -8.10 -13.28
C LEU A 188 -1.17 -7.59 -12.13
N SER A 189 -0.01 -7.04 -12.47
CA SER A 189 0.89 -6.35 -11.54
C SER A 189 1.06 -4.86 -11.84
N GLY A 190 0.59 -4.37 -12.99
CA GLY A 190 0.85 -2.99 -13.41
C GLY A 190 2.36 -2.71 -13.41
N ILE A 191 2.81 -1.63 -12.79
CA ILE A 191 4.24 -1.31 -12.67
C ILE A 191 4.90 -1.85 -11.38
N PHE A 192 4.18 -2.63 -10.58
CA PHE A 192 4.60 -3.05 -9.23
C PHE A 192 5.19 -4.47 -9.22
N PRO A 193 6.07 -4.80 -8.25
CA PRO A 193 6.80 -6.07 -8.16
C PRO A 193 5.90 -7.28 -7.96
N GLU A 194 4.70 -7.06 -7.44
CA GLU A 194 3.79 -8.15 -7.11
C GLU A 194 2.35 -7.75 -7.43
N PRO A 195 1.52 -8.67 -7.96
CA PRO A 195 0.09 -8.43 -8.13
C PRO A 195 -0.61 -8.08 -6.82
N SER A 196 -0.12 -8.60 -5.70
CA SER A 196 -0.67 -8.28 -4.39
C SER A 196 -0.57 -6.80 -4.04
N MET A 197 0.55 -6.19 -4.39
CA MET A 197 0.81 -4.78 -4.15
C MET A 197 -0.04 -3.91 -5.08
N PHE A 198 -0.09 -4.27 -6.37
CA PHE A 198 -0.97 -3.62 -7.35
C PHE A 198 -2.44 -3.63 -6.91
N GLY A 199 -2.94 -4.78 -6.48
CA GLY A 199 -4.30 -4.91 -5.95
C GLY A 199 -4.54 -4.00 -4.74
N LEU A 200 -3.63 -3.98 -3.77
CA LEU A 200 -3.75 -3.11 -2.58
C LEU A 200 -3.76 -1.62 -2.97
N VAL A 201 -2.86 -1.20 -3.86
CA VAL A 201 -2.83 0.16 -4.42
C VAL A 201 -4.17 0.53 -5.06
N CYS A 202 -4.74 -0.35 -5.87
CA CYS A 202 -6.05 -0.14 -6.48
C CYS A 202 -7.16 -0.02 -5.43
N THR A 203 -7.12 -0.83 -4.36
CA THR A 203 -8.08 -0.71 -3.26
C THR A 203 -7.96 0.61 -2.52
N PHE A 204 -6.76 1.16 -2.31
CA PHE A 204 -6.59 2.49 -1.73
C PHE A 204 -7.22 3.60 -2.58
N VAL A 205 -7.17 3.49 -3.90
CA VAL A 205 -7.87 4.43 -4.80
C VAL A 205 -9.39 4.36 -4.60
N ILE A 206 -9.96 3.17 -4.48
CA ILE A 206 -11.39 2.97 -4.23
C ILE A 206 -11.78 3.54 -2.85
N TYR A 207 -11.01 3.21 -1.82
CA TYR A 207 -11.25 3.61 -0.43
C TYR A 207 -11.13 5.11 -0.20
N SER A 208 -10.18 5.74 -0.87
CA SER A 208 -10.00 7.20 -0.81
C SER A 208 -11.13 7.96 -1.48
N LYS A 209 -12.02 7.27 -2.22
CA LYS A 209 -13.13 7.85 -2.96
C LYS A 209 -12.65 8.93 -3.94
N ALA A 210 -11.51 8.71 -4.60
CA ALA A 210 -10.95 9.67 -5.53
C ALA A 210 -11.88 9.97 -6.73
N PHE A 211 -12.71 9.00 -7.12
CA PHE A 211 -13.63 9.09 -8.26
C PHE A 211 -15.11 8.88 -7.86
N ILE A 212 -15.60 9.54 -6.80
CA ILE A 212 -17.00 9.39 -6.29
C ILE A 212 -18.05 9.42 -7.41
N ASN A 213 -17.89 10.32 -8.39
CA ASN A 213 -18.89 10.55 -9.43
C ASN A 213 -18.63 9.79 -10.74
N ASN A 214 -17.53 9.04 -10.88
CA ASN A 214 -17.18 8.38 -12.13
C ASN A 214 -17.19 6.86 -11.99
N LYS A 215 -18.36 6.26 -12.18
CA LYS A 215 -18.59 4.81 -12.10
C LYS A 215 -17.70 4.03 -13.06
N PHE A 216 -17.45 4.56 -14.27
CA PHE A 216 -16.61 3.92 -15.27
C PHE A 216 -15.15 3.80 -14.81
N LYS A 217 -14.57 4.89 -14.30
CA LYS A 217 -13.21 4.86 -13.73
C LYS A 217 -13.10 3.89 -12.56
N ASN A 218 -14.09 3.88 -11.65
CA ASN A 218 -14.11 2.92 -10.54
C ASN A 218 -14.21 1.46 -11.04
N ALA A 219 -15.03 1.19 -12.06
CA ALA A 219 -15.15 -0.14 -12.64
C ALA A 219 -13.81 -0.62 -13.21
N ILE A 220 -13.07 0.22 -13.94
CA ILE A 220 -11.73 -0.12 -14.44
C ILE A 220 -10.79 -0.51 -13.29
N ILE A 221 -10.75 0.28 -12.21
CA ILE A 221 -9.91 -0.04 -11.04
C ILE A 221 -10.33 -1.36 -10.38
N VAL A 222 -11.64 -1.61 -10.24
CA VAL A 222 -12.17 -2.86 -9.68
C VAL A 222 -11.77 -4.07 -10.53
N ILE A 223 -11.85 -3.97 -11.86
CA ILE A 223 -11.36 -5.02 -12.76
C ILE A 223 -9.86 -5.26 -12.53
N GLY A 224 -9.08 -4.20 -12.36
CA GLY A 224 -7.67 -4.29 -11.96
C GLY A 224 -7.45 -5.07 -10.65
N VAL A 225 -8.26 -4.80 -9.62
CA VAL A 225 -8.20 -5.54 -8.34
C VAL A 225 -8.50 -7.03 -8.56
N ILE A 226 -9.55 -7.37 -9.30
CA ILE A 226 -9.96 -8.76 -9.53
C ILE A 226 -8.88 -9.52 -10.32
N LEU A 227 -8.39 -8.94 -11.42
CA LEU A 227 -7.39 -9.57 -12.28
C LEU A 227 -5.97 -9.58 -11.67
N SER A 228 -5.73 -8.83 -10.59
CA SER A 228 -4.52 -9.03 -9.77
C SER A 228 -4.51 -10.38 -9.04
N MET A 229 -5.69 -10.99 -8.86
CA MET A 229 -5.90 -12.22 -8.08
C MET A 229 -5.22 -12.15 -6.70
N SER A 230 -5.19 -10.95 -6.11
CA SER A 230 -4.63 -10.70 -4.79
C SER A 230 -5.68 -10.95 -3.73
N MET A 231 -5.50 -11.99 -2.92
CA MET A 231 -6.41 -12.31 -1.81
C MET A 231 -6.58 -11.11 -0.85
N GLY A 232 -5.48 -10.46 -0.46
CA GLY A 232 -5.52 -9.29 0.42
C GLY A 232 -6.31 -8.13 -0.20
N ALA A 233 -6.15 -7.88 -1.50
CA ALA A 233 -6.88 -6.82 -2.19
C ALA A 233 -8.37 -7.18 -2.38
N ILE A 234 -8.68 -8.43 -2.70
CA ILE A 234 -10.06 -8.90 -2.85
C ILE A 234 -10.79 -8.83 -1.50
N ILE A 235 -10.18 -9.29 -0.41
CA ILE A 235 -10.76 -9.19 0.94
C ILE A 235 -10.98 -7.73 1.32
N THR A 236 -10.00 -6.87 1.03
CA THR A 236 -10.12 -5.42 1.26
C THR A 236 -11.29 -4.84 0.43
N LEU A 237 -11.40 -5.17 -0.85
CA LEU A 237 -12.51 -4.74 -1.69
C LEU A 237 -13.88 -5.24 -1.17
N CYS A 238 -13.98 -6.50 -0.76
CA CYS A 238 -15.19 -7.05 -0.15
C CYS A 238 -15.56 -6.32 1.13
N GLY A 239 -14.58 -6.02 1.99
CA GLY A 239 -14.77 -5.22 3.20
C GLY A 239 -15.32 -3.83 2.89
N TYR A 240 -14.83 -3.17 1.84
CA TYR A 240 -15.36 -1.89 1.37
C TYR A 240 -16.80 -1.99 0.89
N VAL A 241 -17.09 -2.96 0.02
CA VAL A 241 -18.44 -3.15 -0.52
C VAL A 241 -19.40 -3.41 0.63
N PHE A 242 -19.07 -4.34 1.53
CA PHE A 242 -19.89 -4.64 2.71
C PHE A 242 -20.14 -3.42 3.59
N PHE A 243 -19.15 -2.54 3.69
CA PHE A 243 -19.23 -1.32 4.47
C PHE A 243 -20.09 -0.22 3.84
N GLU A 244 -20.05 -0.03 2.51
CA GLU A 244 -20.86 0.99 1.83
C GLU A 244 -22.36 0.65 1.81
N LEU A 245 -22.74 -0.61 2.07
CA LEU A 245 -24.13 -1.04 2.17
C LEU A 245 -24.78 -0.51 3.45
N LYS A 246 -25.93 0.16 3.29
CA LYS A 246 -26.62 0.82 4.41
C LYS A 246 -27.45 -0.14 5.25
N SER A 247 -28.05 -1.16 4.63
CA SER A 247 -28.98 -2.09 5.29
C SER A 247 -28.36 -3.46 5.52
N THR A 248 -28.64 -4.08 6.66
CA THR A 248 -28.27 -5.47 6.97
C THR A 248 -28.79 -6.45 5.92
N ARG A 249 -29.99 -6.22 5.37
CA ARG A 249 -30.55 -7.06 4.29
C ARG A 249 -29.70 -6.98 3.02
N GLN A 250 -29.23 -5.80 2.66
CA GLN A 250 -28.32 -5.63 1.50
C GLN A 250 -26.99 -6.33 1.74
N LYS A 251 -26.45 -6.24 2.96
CA LYS A 251 -25.22 -6.92 3.36
C LYS A 251 -25.33 -8.43 3.23
N ILE A 252 -26.40 -9.02 3.75
CA ILE A 252 -26.68 -10.46 3.62
C ILE A 252 -26.84 -10.85 2.16
N PHE A 253 -27.61 -10.09 1.38
CA PHE A 253 -27.83 -10.37 -0.03
C PHE A 253 -26.53 -10.33 -0.85
N VAL A 254 -25.69 -9.31 -0.65
CA VAL A 254 -24.40 -9.19 -1.34
C VAL A 254 -23.44 -10.28 -0.88
N PHE A 255 -23.41 -10.61 0.42
CA PHE A 255 -22.62 -11.72 0.93
C PHE A 255 -23.01 -13.04 0.26
N LEU A 256 -24.31 -13.39 0.26
CA LEU A 256 -24.82 -14.60 -0.40
C LEU A 256 -24.50 -14.59 -1.90
N SER A 257 -24.67 -13.45 -2.58
CA SER A 257 -24.37 -13.33 -4.01
C SER A 257 -22.89 -13.58 -4.30
N ILE A 258 -21.99 -12.97 -3.51
CA ILE A 258 -20.54 -13.19 -3.63
C ILE A 258 -20.20 -14.65 -3.33
N SER A 259 -20.75 -15.23 -2.27
CA SER A 259 -20.55 -16.64 -1.91
C SER A 259 -21.00 -17.59 -3.02
N ILE A 260 -22.15 -17.34 -3.64
CA ILE A 260 -22.66 -18.13 -4.77
C ILE A 260 -21.75 -17.96 -5.98
N ILE A 261 -21.35 -16.73 -6.34
CA ILE A 261 -20.43 -16.50 -7.46
C ILE A 261 -19.09 -17.19 -7.23
N LEU A 262 -18.54 -17.10 -6.02
CA LEU A 262 -17.30 -17.78 -5.65
C LEU A 262 -17.45 -19.29 -5.69
N LEU A 263 -18.58 -19.84 -5.22
CA LEU A 263 -18.88 -21.26 -5.30
C LEU A 263 -18.97 -21.72 -6.77
N LEU A 264 -19.71 -21.00 -7.61
CA LEU A 264 -19.82 -21.29 -9.04
C LEU A 264 -18.46 -21.21 -9.74
N ALA A 265 -17.67 -20.17 -9.45
CA ALA A 265 -16.32 -20.03 -9.97
C ALA A 265 -15.43 -21.19 -9.51
N PHE A 266 -15.50 -21.57 -8.23
CA PHE A 266 -14.74 -22.67 -7.66
C PHE A 266 -15.08 -24.01 -8.33
N VAL A 267 -16.36 -24.25 -8.63
CA VAL A 267 -16.81 -25.46 -9.34
C VAL A 267 -16.44 -25.44 -10.83
N SER A 268 -16.36 -24.25 -11.45
CA SER A 268 -16.14 -24.11 -12.89
C SER A 268 -14.66 -23.98 -13.29
N LEU A 269 -13.79 -23.63 -12.35
CA LEU A 269 -12.36 -23.49 -12.63
C LEU A 269 -11.68 -24.87 -12.75
N PRO A 270 -10.67 -25.01 -13.62
CA PRO A 270 -9.83 -26.21 -13.67
C PRO A 270 -9.30 -26.58 -12.27
N GLN A 271 -9.32 -27.87 -11.94
CA GLN A 271 -8.92 -28.36 -10.63
C GLN A 271 -7.50 -27.92 -10.25
N GLU A 272 -6.60 -27.80 -11.22
CA GLU A 272 -5.21 -27.35 -11.01
C GLU A 272 -5.15 -25.89 -10.53
N ILE A 273 -6.02 -25.03 -11.06
CA ILE A 273 -6.11 -23.62 -10.64
C ILE A 273 -6.69 -23.54 -9.23
N VAL A 274 -7.75 -24.31 -8.97
CA VAL A 274 -8.40 -24.36 -7.66
C VAL A 274 -7.46 -24.90 -6.60
N ALA A 275 -6.74 -25.98 -6.90
CA ALA A 275 -5.71 -26.54 -6.03
C ALA A 275 -4.63 -25.49 -5.72
N ARG A 276 -3.97 -24.98 -6.78
CA ARG A 276 -2.82 -24.08 -6.66
C ARG A 276 -3.12 -22.75 -5.97
N PHE A 277 -4.30 -22.18 -6.18
CA PHE A 277 -4.63 -20.84 -5.66
C PHE A 277 -5.53 -20.84 -4.43
N VAL A 278 -6.25 -21.93 -4.17
CA VAL A 278 -7.24 -22.04 -3.07
C VAL A 278 -6.88 -23.19 -2.13
N LEU A 279 -6.96 -24.45 -2.55
CA LEU A 279 -6.88 -25.60 -1.65
C LEU A 279 -5.50 -25.74 -0.99
N ASP A 280 -4.40 -25.50 -1.73
CA ASP A 280 -3.03 -25.55 -1.20
C ASP A 280 -2.80 -24.50 -0.10
N LYS A 281 -3.64 -23.47 -0.03
CA LYS A 281 -3.60 -22.45 1.03
C LYS A 281 -4.45 -22.81 2.24
N PHE A 282 -5.32 -23.81 2.15
CA PHE A 282 -6.20 -24.25 3.24
C PHE A 282 -5.80 -25.60 3.85
N SER A 283 -4.91 -26.36 3.21
CA SER A 283 -4.52 -27.72 3.61
C SER A 283 -3.62 -27.83 4.86
N GLY A 284 -3.34 -26.73 5.57
CA GLY A 284 -2.65 -26.76 6.87
C GLY A 284 -1.72 -25.58 7.10
N ASP A 285 -1.10 -25.07 6.04
CA ASP A 285 0.04 -24.15 6.12
C ASP A 285 -0.20 -22.82 5.38
N ALA A 286 -1.39 -22.24 5.55
CA ALA A 286 -1.75 -20.95 4.93
C ALA A 286 -0.74 -19.82 5.22
N LEU A 287 -0.07 -19.92 6.38
CA LEU A 287 0.99 -19.05 6.87
C LEU A 287 2.37 -19.50 6.34
N GLU A 288 2.67 -20.80 6.24
CA GLU A 288 3.96 -21.27 5.73
C GLU A 288 4.09 -21.11 4.22
N ALA A 289 2.98 -21.17 3.48
CA ALA A 289 2.93 -20.84 2.04
C ALA A 289 3.34 -19.38 1.73
N ARG A 290 3.61 -18.56 2.75
CA ARG A 290 4.04 -17.16 2.66
C ARG A 290 5.44 -16.92 3.19
N THR A 291 6.08 -17.99 3.64
CA THR A 291 7.43 -18.01 4.19
C THR A 291 8.26 -19.04 3.44
N THR A 292 9.57 -19.01 3.64
CA THR A 292 10.45 -20.10 3.21
C THR A 292 10.14 -21.37 4.02
N LEU A 293 10.40 -22.55 3.45
CA LEU A 293 10.06 -23.86 4.04
C LEU A 293 10.63 -24.03 5.47
N ASP A 294 11.78 -23.43 5.77
CA ASP A 294 12.44 -23.56 7.08
C ASP A 294 12.08 -22.46 8.08
N PHE A 295 11.30 -21.45 7.67
CA PHE A 295 11.04 -20.29 8.52
C PHE A 295 10.24 -20.64 9.77
N SER A 296 9.28 -21.57 9.69
CA SER A 296 8.48 -21.95 10.86
C SER A 296 9.35 -22.59 11.96
N GLY A 297 10.28 -23.47 11.57
CA GLY A 297 11.26 -24.05 12.49
C GLY A 297 12.17 -22.99 13.10
N PHE A 298 12.69 -22.07 12.27
CA PHE A 298 13.46 -20.94 12.75
C PHE A 298 12.66 -20.07 13.73
N TYR A 299 11.41 -19.74 13.41
CA TYR A 299 10.57 -18.86 14.22
C TYR A 299 10.24 -19.48 15.57
N ASN A 300 9.93 -20.78 15.61
CA ASN A 300 9.68 -21.48 16.87
C ASN A 300 10.95 -21.54 17.72
N ASN A 301 12.09 -21.90 17.12
CA ASN A 301 13.37 -21.89 17.80
C ASN A 301 13.75 -20.48 18.30
N TYR A 302 13.45 -19.45 17.51
CA TYR A 302 13.62 -18.06 17.90
C TYR A 302 12.77 -17.73 19.13
N LEU A 303 11.48 -18.09 19.15
CA LEU A 303 10.60 -17.84 20.29
C LEU A 303 11.05 -18.56 21.57
N ASP A 304 11.61 -19.76 21.45
CA ASP A 304 12.07 -20.55 22.60
C ASP A 304 13.36 -19.96 23.23
N HIS A 305 14.17 -19.26 22.44
CA HIS A 305 15.49 -18.75 22.85
C HIS A 305 15.59 -17.22 22.88
N ILE A 306 14.49 -16.51 22.63
CA ILE A 306 14.48 -15.06 22.57
C ILE A 306 14.77 -14.44 23.95
N SER A 307 15.75 -13.56 24.03
CA SER A 307 15.97 -12.75 25.23
C SER A 307 14.90 -11.67 25.37
N ILE A 308 14.68 -11.16 26.59
CA ILE A 308 13.70 -10.08 26.85
C ILE A 308 14.02 -8.83 26.01
N SER A 309 15.30 -8.52 25.79
CA SER A 309 15.69 -7.37 24.97
C SER A 309 15.30 -7.56 23.50
N GLN A 310 15.52 -8.74 22.94
CA GLN A 310 15.09 -9.11 21.58
C GLN A 310 13.56 -9.13 21.46
N LEU A 311 12.85 -9.63 22.47
CA LEU A 311 11.38 -9.65 22.52
C LEU A 311 10.79 -8.23 22.45
N LEU A 312 11.40 -7.27 23.15
CA LEU A 312 10.94 -5.89 23.19
C LEU A 312 11.35 -5.11 21.94
N ILE A 313 12.61 -5.20 21.55
CA ILE A 313 13.25 -4.29 20.57
C ILE A 313 13.30 -4.91 19.16
N GLY A 314 13.29 -6.24 19.05
CA GLY A 314 13.54 -6.96 17.81
C GLY A 314 15.03 -7.15 17.52
N GLU A 315 15.32 -7.81 16.40
CA GLU A 315 16.65 -8.18 15.94
C GLU A 315 17.26 -7.22 14.92
N GLY A 316 16.45 -6.34 14.32
CA GLY A 316 16.86 -5.47 13.21
C GLY A 316 16.33 -5.94 11.86
N VAL A 317 16.46 -5.11 10.82
CA VAL A 317 15.77 -5.31 9.53
C VAL A 317 16.45 -6.35 8.64
N SER A 318 17.77 -6.47 8.73
CA SER A 318 18.62 -7.43 8.00
C SER A 318 18.56 -8.85 8.52
N VAL A 319 18.06 -9.10 9.73
CA VAL A 319 18.13 -10.43 10.36
C VAL A 319 17.57 -11.53 9.46
N LEU A 320 16.43 -11.30 8.81
CA LEU A 320 15.83 -12.28 7.91
C LEU A 320 16.60 -12.42 6.60
N ASP A 321 17.19 -11.32 6.12
CA ASP A 321 17.98 -11.32 4.89
C ASP A 321 19.29 -12.12 5.09
N ASN A 322 19.88 -12.09 6.30
CA ASN A 322 21.08 -12.86 6.65
C ASN A 322 20.86 -14.38 6.63
N TYR A 323 19.61 -14.82 6.73
CA TYR A 323 19.22 -16.24 6.66
C TYR A 323 18.44 -16.57 5.38
N ASP A 324 18.41 -15.66 4.39
CA ASP A 324 17.64 -15.78 3.15
C ASP A 324 16.14 -16.08 3.36
N PHE A 325 15.59 -15.67 4.50
CA PHE A 325 14.18 -15.88 4.81
C PHE A 325 13.29 -14.80 4.19
N ILE A 326 12.40 -15.24 3.31
CA ILE A 326 11.36 -14.38 2.74
C ILE A 326 10.11 -14.51 3.60
N VAL A 327 9.80 -13.48 4.40
CA VAL A 327 8.60 -13.47 5.26
C VAL A 327 7.74 -12.26 4.93
N SER A 328 6.46 -12.50 4.68
CA SER A 328 5.51 -11.45 4.29
C SER A 328 4.44 -11.10 5.34
N ASP A 329 4.32 -11.88 6.40
CA ASP A 329 3.33 -11.69 7.47
C ASP A 329 3.92 -10.98 8.71
N TYR A 330 3.10 -10.84 9.75
CA TYR A 330 3.46 -10.13 10.98
C TYR A 330 4.67 -10.71 11.72
N ARG A 331 4.98 -12.01 11.57
CA ARG A 331 6.12 -12.66 12.24
C ARG A 331 7.42 -12.00 11.83
N GLY A 332 7.55 -11.66 10.55
CA GLY A 332 8.71 -10.94 10.04
C GLY A 332 8.85 -9.54 10.66
N LEU A 333 7.74 -8.85 10.92
CA LEU A 333 7.75 -7.53 11.57
C LEU A 333 8.10 -7.65 13.06
N PHE A 334 7.61 -8.69 13.73
CA PHE A 334 7.93 -9.00 15.11
C PHE A 334 9.42 -9.32 15.31
N ILE A 335 10.00 -10.19 14.47
CA ILE A 335 11.44 -10.48 14.54
C ILE A 335 12.24 -9.20 14.30
N LYS A 336 11.85 -8.37 13.33
CA LYS A 336 12.60 -7.15 12.97
C LYS A 336 12.54 -6.05 14.03
N PHE A 337 11.37 -5.80 14.62
CA PHE A 337 11.12 -4.60 15.45
C PHE A 337 10.59 -4.90 16.85
N GLY A 338 10.43 -6.17 17.21
CA GLY A 338 9.93 -6.61 18.50
C GLY A 338 8.49 -6.18 18.78
N SER A 339 8.07 -6.44 20.01
CA SER A 339 6.75 -6.04 20.52
C SER A 339 6.61 -4.52 20.66
N LEU A 340 7.69 -3.78 20.93
CA LEU A 340 7.64 -2.32 21.06
C LEU A 340 7.38 -1.64 19.72
N GLY A 341 8.05 -2.05 18.65
CA GLY A 341 7.82 -1.52 17.31
C GLY A 341 6.39 -1.77 16.81
N ILE A 342 5.87 -2.98 17.06
CA ILE A 342 4.46 -3.31 16.79
C ILE A 342 3.53 -2.43 17.62
N GLY A 343 3.78 -2.30 18.93
CA GLY A 343 3.00 -1.45 19.83
C GLY A 343 2.95 0.00 19.38
N LEU A 344 4.08 0.56 18.92
CA LEU A 344 4.13 1.91 18.34
C LEU A 344 3.26 2.05 17.09
N TYR A 345 3.23 1.05 16.21
CA TYR A 345 2.34 1.04 15.06
C TYR A 345 0.85 1.02 15.47
N PHE A 346 0.49 0.22 16.46
CA PHE A 346 -0.87 0.21 16.99
C PHE A 346 -1.24 1.54 17.66
N LEU A 347 -0.32 2.15 18.42
CA LEU A 347 -0.51 3.48 19.01
C LEU A 347 -0.67 4.56 17.94
N TRP A 348 0.12 4.48 16.87
CA TRP A 348 0.01 5.37 15.72
C TRP A 348 -1.33 5.21 15.01
N LEU A 349 -1.76 3.98 14.72
CA LEU A 349 -3.06 3.68 14.14
C LEU A 349 -4.19 4.22 15.02
N TRP A 350 -4.13 3.92 16.32
CA TRP A 350 -5.09 4.40 17.32
C TRP A 350 -5.18 5.93 17.34
N SER A 351 -4.03 6.62 17.25
CA SER A 351 -3.97 8.08 17.23
C SER A 351 -4.67 8.70 16.01
N ASN A 352 -4.64 8.02 14.86
CA ASN A 352 -5.31 8.43 13.63
C ASN A 352 -6.83 8.20 13.72
N ILE A 353 -7.26 7.06 14.27
CA ILE A 353 -8.67 6.67 14.27
C ILE A 353 -9.48 7.21 15.45
N LYS A 354 -8.86 7.59 16.58
CA LYS A 354 -9.59 8.00 17.80
C LYS A 354 -10.55 9.17 17.60
N LYS A 355 -10.26 10.07 16.65
CA LYS A 355 -11.11 11.22 16.31
C LYS A 355 -12.00 10.98 15.09
N SER A 356 -12.04 9.74 14.63
CA SER A 356 -12.73 9.34 13.41
C SER A 356 -14.12 8.80 13.68
N SER A 357 -14.98 8.91 12.68
CA SER A 357 -16.26 8.21 12.75
C SER A 357 -16.02 6.71 12.87
N TRP A 358 -16.84 6.01 13.65
CA TRP A 358 -16.77 4.55 13.84
C TRP A 358 -16.58 3.80 12.52
N ASN A 359 -17.30 4.27 11.52
CA ASN A 359 -17.23 3.82 10.15
C ASN A 359 -15.79 3.84 9.60
N ASN A 360 -15.13 5.00 9.63
CA ASN A 360 -13.76 5.15 9.15
C ASN A 360 -12.77 4.38 10.04
N THR A 361 -13.00 4.33 11.37
CA THR A 361 -12.20 3.57 12.33
C THR A 361 -12.18 2.09 12.00
N PHE A 362 -13.35 1.48 11.80
CA PHE A 362 -13.47 0.07 11.41
C PHE A 362 -12.75 -0.20 10.09
N LEU A 363 -12.97 0.67 9.11
CA LEU A 363 -12.42 0.52 7.77
C LEU A 363 -10.89 0.63 7.74
N VAL A 364 -10.32 1.56 8.50
CA VAL A 364 -8.86 1.72 8.68
C VAL A 364 -8.27 0.55 9.46
N ALA A 365 -8.92 0.11 10.54
CA ALA A 365 -8.48 -1.06 11.30
C ALA A 365 -8.54 -2.34 10.46
N PHE A 366 -9.56 -2.50 9.62
CA PHE A 366 -9.71 -3.64 8.72
C PHE A 366 -8.57 -3.69 7.69
N ILE A 367 -8.28 -2.56 7.02
CA ILE A 367 -7.11 -2.47 6.10
C ILE A 367 -5.83 -2.82 6.84
N PHE A 368 -5.62 -2.23 8.02
CA PHE A 368 -4.42 -2.46 8.81
C PHE A 368 -4.25 -3.94 9.14
N LEU A 369 -5.30 -4.62 9.62
CA LEU A 369 -5.25 -6.04 9.96
C LEU A 369 -4.94 -6.92 8.75
N ILE A 370 -5.59 -6.67 7.60
CA ILE A 370 -5.31 -7.43 6.38
C ILE A 370 -3.84 -7.26 5.96
N ILE A 371 -3.32 -6.04 5.97
CA ILE A 371 -1.94 -5.78 5.59
C ILE A 371 -0.96 -6.34 6.64
N PHE A 372 -1.24 -6.19 7.93
CA PHE A 372 -0.43 -6.75 9.01
C PHE A 372 -0.31 -8.29 8.90
N LEU A 373 -1.41 -8.97 8.58
CA LEU A 373 -1.44 -10.44 8.47
C LEU A 373 -0.92 -10.98 7.13
N HIS A 374 -1.01 -10.22 6.03
CA HIS A 374 -0.65 -10.71 4.69
C HIS A 374 0.59 -10.07 4.06
N ARG A 375 0.91 -8.82 4.42
CA ARG A 375 1.93 -7.98 3.79
C ARG A 375 2.51 -6.98 4.79
N SER A 376 3.01 -7.47 5.93
CA SER A 376 3.45 -6.63 7.05
C SER A 376 4.52 -5.61 6.66
N TRP A 377 5.42 -5.97 5.74
CA TRP A 377 6.45 -5.07 5.20
C TRP A 377 5.86 -3.83 4.51
N PHE A 378 4.62 -3.92 4.00
CA PHE A 378 3.93 -2.79 3.35
C PHE A 378 3.50 -1.73 4.36
N LEU A 379 3.44 -2.05 5.66
CA LEU A 379 3.15 -1.09 6.74
C LEU A 379 4.23 -0.01 6.84
N LEU A 380 5.46 -0.33 6.46
CA LEU A 380 6.60 0.60 6.47
C LEU A 380 6.60 1.55 5.27
N SER A 381 5.70 1.36 4.30
CA SER A 381 5.68 2.16 3.08
C SER A 381 5.01 3.52 3.30
N PHE A 382 5.54 4.56 2.64
CA PHE A 382 4.95 5.91 2.69
C PHE A 382 3.49 5.91 2.20
N ILE A 383 3.18 5.16 1.14
CA ILE A 383 1.82 5.02 0.62
C ILE A 383 0.85 4.49 1.68
N PHE A 384 1.23 3.45 2.43
CA PHE A 384 0.38 2.92 3.48
C PHE A 384 0.09 3.97 4.55
N MET A 385 1.15 4.60 5.09
CA MET A 385 1.01 5.61 6.13
C MET A 385 0.13 6.79 5.67
N PHE A 386 0.37 7.26 4.46
CA PHE A 386 -0.40 8.34 3.85
C PHE A 386 -1.88 8.00 3.74
N PHE A 387 -2.24 6.83 3.24
CA PHE A 387 -3.65 6.48 3.05
C PHE A 387 -4.39 6.26 4.38
N ILE A 388 -3.75 5.65 5.37
CA ILE A 388 -4.33 5.51 6.71
C ILE A 388 -4.60 6.89 7.32
N TYR A 389 -3.63 7.81 7.23
CA TYR A 389 -3.82 9.19 7.67
C TYR A 389 -4.91 9.90 6.86
N TYR A 390 -4.88 9.80 5.54
CA TYR A 390 -5.84 10.46 4.65
C TYR A 390 -7.28 10.00 4.90
N ILE A 391 -7.52 8.70 4.96
CA ILE A 391 -8.86 8.14 5.22
C ILE A 391 -9.34 8.57 6.60
N SER A 392 -8.46 8.51 7.60
CA SER A 392 -8.77 8.94 8.97
C SER A 392 -9.02 10.44 9.08
N PHE A 393 -8.36 11.28 8.29
CA PHE A 393 -8.44 12.74 8.41
C PHE A 393 -9.48 13.37 7.47
N ALA A 394 -9.47 13.00 6.19
CA ALA A 394 -10.23 13.68 5.14
C ALA A 394 -11.72 13.32 5.15
N GLN A 395 -12.07 12.06 5.50
CA GLN A 395 -13.45 11.58 5.42
C GLN A 395 -14.34 12.01 6.60
N ASN A 396 -13.77 12.38 7.74
CA ASN A 396 -14.56 12.86 8.90
C ASN A 396 -15.33 14.16 8.65
N LYS A 397 -14.89 14.98 7.69
CA LYS A 397 -15.53 16.27 7.37
C LYS A 397 -16.65 16.19 6.34
N ILE A 398 -16.79 15.08 5.61
CA ILE A 398 -17.87 14.95 4.60
C ILE A 398 -19.25 14.85 5.29
N LYS A 399 -19.31 14.37 6.53
CA LYS A 399 -20.54 14.36 7.32
C LYS A 399 -20.93 15.72 7.90
N SER A 400 -20.00 16.64 8.16
CA SER A 400 -20.36 17.95 8.76
C SER A 400 -20.96 18.94 7.77
N ASN A 401 -20.72 18.76 6.46
CA ASN A 401 -21.26 19.63 5.41
C ASN A 401 -22.55 19.08 4.76
N LYS A 402 -23.22 18.12 5.42
CA LYS A 402 -24.58 17.68 5.08
C LYS A 402 -25.67 18.39 5.89
N ILE A 403 -25.33 19.50 6.55
CA ILE A 403 -26.30 20.40 7.15
C ILE A 403 -26.37 21.61 6.21
N TYR A 404 -27.57 21.88 5.70
CA TYR A 404 -27.95 22.94 4.74
C TYR A 404 -27.67 22.64 3.26
N LEU A 405 -28.41 21.69 2.68
CA LEU A 405 -29.03 21.84 1.36
C LEU A 405 -30.47 21.38 1.45
#